data_AF-A0A9E1JS18-F1
#
_entry.id   AF-A0A9E1JS18-F1
#
_cell.length_a   1.000
_cell.length_b   1.000
_cell.length_c   1.000
_cell.angle_alpha   90.00
_cell.angle_beta   90.00
_cell.angle_gamma   90.00
#
_symmetry.space_group_name_H-M   'P 1'
#
loop_
_entity.id
_entity.type
_entity.pdbx_description
1 polymer ?
#
loop_
_entity_poly.entity_id
_entity_poly.type
_entity_poly.pdbx_seq_one_letter_code
_entity_poly.pdbx_strand_id
1 'polypeptide(L)'
;MPSFMKYFLILVSAFLCFNTANAAKKEISIIHTNDLHSHLLGFSPNQDYTETVLDDDTIGGYARISTMIKQIKKNSKGPVLVLDGGDFLMGSFFHML
;
A
#
# COMPACT_ATOMS: atom_id res chain seq x y z
N MET A 1 -23.61 1.59 -53.05
CA MET A 1 -22.32 1.06 -52.52
C MET A 1 -21.54 2.05 -51.63
N PRO A 2 -21.35 3.35 -51.95
CA PRO A 2 -20.49 4.23 -51.13
C PRO A 2 -21.13 4.66 -49.79
N SER A 3 -22.46 4.69 -49.69
CA SER A 3 -23.17 5.00 -48.43
C SER A 3 -23.02 3.88 -47.39
N PHE A 4 -23.18 2.63 -47.80
CA PHE A 4 -22.98 1.45 -46.94
C PHE A 4 -21.56 1.42 -46.35
N MET A 5 -20.55 1.66 -47.19
CA MET A 5 -19.15 1.72 -46.76
C MET A 5 -18.91 2.82 -45.71
N LYS A 6 -19.56 3.99 -45.86
CA LYS A 6 -19.47 5.11 -44.90
C LYS A 6 -20.09 4.75 -43.55
N TYR A 7 -21.30 4.19 -43.52
CA TYR A 7 -21.94 3.77 -42.27
C TYR A 7 -21.16 2.64 -41.57
N PHE A 8 -20.60 1.72 -42.34
CA PHE A 8 -19.72 0.67 -41.82
C PHE A 8 -18.45 1.25 -41.17
N LEU A 9 -17.78 2.20 -41.84
CA LEU A 9 -16.62 2.89 -41.28
C LEU A 9 -16.95 3.69 -40.00
N ILE A 10 -18.12 4.33 -39.95
CA ILE A 10 -18.59 5.05 -38.76
C ILE A 10 -18.85 4.07 -37.60
N LEU A 11 -19.47 2.93 -37.87
CA LEU A 11 -19.72 1.90 -36.85
C LEU A 11 -18.41 1.30 -36.31
N VAL A 12 -17.45 1.01 -37.18
CA VAL A 12 -16.13 0.48 -36.77
C VAL A 12 -15.37 1.53 -35.95
N SER A 13 -15.39 2.79 -36.36
CA SER A 13 -14.78 3.90 -35.61
C SER A 13 -15.43 4.09 -34.24
N ALA A 14 -16.76 4.08 -34.16
CA ALA A 14 -17.49 4.16 -32.90
C ALA A 14 -17.13 2.98 -31.97
N PHE A 15 -17.10 1.75 -32.49
CA PHE A 15 -16.73 0.57 -31.73
C PHE A 15 -15.29 0.62 -31.18
N LEU A 16 -14.34 1.13 -31.96
CA LEU A 16 -12.97 1.35 -31.52
C LEU A 16 -12.88 2.41 -30.40
N CYS A 17 -13.59 3.53 -30.54
CA CYS A 17 -13.63 4.59 -29.52
C CYS A 17 -14.29 4.14 -28.20
N PHE A 18 -15.29 3.26 -28.24
CA PHE A 18 -15.90 2.70 -27.02
C PHE A 18 -14.94 1.81 -26.22
N ASN A 19 -14.02 1.12 -26.89
CA ASN A 19 -13.04 0.26 -26.22
C ASN A 19 -11.89 1.06 -25.58
N THR A 20 -11.47 2.19 -26.18
CA THR A 20 -10.42 3.04 -25.61
C THR A 20 -10.89 3.86 -24.41
N ALA A 21 -12.19 4.16 -24.32
CA ALA A 21 -12.79 4.88 -23.19
C ALA A 21 -12.85 4.07 -21.88
N ASN A 22 -12.64 2.75 -21.93
CA ASN A 22 -12.72 1.83 -20.78
C ASN A 22 -11.35 1.47 -20.20
N ALA A 23 -10.35 2.35 -20.30
CA ALA A 23 -9.07 2.14 -19.62
C ALA A 23 -9.27 2.13 -18.09
N ALA A 24 -9.34 0.94 -17.50
CA ALA A 24 -9.48 0.79 -16.05
C ALA A 24 -8.29 1.41 -15.33
N LYS A 25 -8.56 2.30 -14.37
CA LYS A 25 -7.52 2.89 -13.51
C LYS A 25 -6.79 1.76 -12.79
N LYS A 26 -5.51 1.57 -13.09
CA LYS A 26 -4.66 0.59 -12.42
C LYS A 26 -3.93 1.28 -11.28
N GLU A 27 -4.20 0.85 -10.06
CA GLU A 27 -3.58 1.37 -8.84
C GLU A 27 -2.61 0.33 -8.28
N ILE A 28 -1.43 0.78 -7.85
CA ILE A 28 -0.44 -0.02 -7.13
C ILE A 28 -0.08 0.76 -5.87
N SER A 29 -0.13 0.11 -4.71
CA SER A 29 0.29 0.70 -3.44
C SER A 29 1.70 0.21 -3.11
N ILE A 30 2.60 1.12 -2.76
CA ILE A 30 3.95 0.79 -2.28
C ILE A 30 4.05 1.24 -0.82
N ILE A 31 4.32 0.30 0.06
CA ILE A 31 4.60 0.54 1.47
C ILE A 31 6.10 0.34 1.66
N HIS A 32 6.76 1.33 2.24
CA HIS A 32 8.20 1.34 2.42
C HIS A 32 8.56 1.59 3.88
N THR A 33 9.52 0.81 4.39
CA THR A 33 10.22 1.05 5.66
C THR A 33 11.72 1.17 5.40
N ASN A 34 12.43 1.89 6.25
CA ASN A 34 13.88 2.02 6.24
C ASN A 34 14.37 2.33 7.66
N ASP A 35 15.66 2.11 7.91
CA ASP A 35 16.35 2.58 9.13
C ASP A 35 15.63 2.16 10.43
N LEU A 36 15.10 0.93 10.46
CA LEU A 36 14.34 0.45 11.61
C LEU A 36 15.23 0.23 12.84
N HIS A 37 16.55 0.06 12.66
CA HIS A 37 17.55 0.09 13.73
C HIS A 37 17.17 -0.73 14.97
N SER A 38 16.57 -1.91 14.76
CA SER A 38 16.07 -2.80 15.83
C SER A 38 15.06 -2.14 16.80
N HIS A 39 14.32 -1.11 16.40
CA HIS A 39 13.25 -0.50 17.20
C HIS A 39 11.97 -1.35 17.19
N LEU A 40 11.98 -2.45 17.94
CA LEU A 40 10.86 -3.41 17.97
C LEU A 40 9.63 -2.88 18.71
N LEU A 41 9.81 -2.23 19.86
CA LEU A 41 8.71 -1.79 20.76
C LEU A 41 8.01 -0.51 20.29
N GLY A 42 8.76 0.39 19.64
CA GLY A 42 8.31 1.73 19.26
C GLY A 42 9.11 2.81 19.96
N PHE A 43 8.70 4.06 19.77
CA PHE A 43 9.25 5.24 20.43
C PHE A 43 8.38 5.65 21.62
N SER A 44 8.94 6.47 22.52
CA SER A 44 8.29 7.00 23.72
C SER A 44 6.80 7.31 23.50
N PRO A 45 5.91 6.95 24.44
CA PRO A 45 6.21 6.54 25.82
C PRO A 45 6.54 5.04 26.00
N ASN A 46 6.34 4.19 24.98
CA ASN A 46 6.49 2.72 25.10
C ASN A 46 5.79 2.17 26.35
N GLN A 47 4.56 2.62 26.59
CA GLN A 47 3.77 2.15 27.72
C GLN A 47 3.33 0.70 27.51
N ASP A 48 3.20 -0.03 28.61
CA ASP A 48 2.56 -1.33 28.57
C ASP A 48 1.12 -1.14 28.09
N TYR A 49 0.80 -1.79 26.97
CA TYR A 49 -0.54 -1.73 26.40
C TYR A 49 -1.56 -2.30 27.39
N THR A 50 -2.52 -1.48 27.78
CA THR A 50 -3.68 -1.93 28.57
C THR A 50 -4.94 -1.79 27.72
N GLU A 51 -5.60 -2.93 27.43
CA GLU A 51 -6.76 -2.99 26.52
C GLU A 51 -7.91 -2.04 26.90
N THR A 52 -8.01 -1.71 28.19
CA THR A 52 -9.06 -0.86 28.77
C THR A 52 -8.77 0.63 28.71
N VAL A 53 -7.53 1.05 28.46
CA VAL A 53 -7.15 2.46 28.44
C VAL A 53 -6.63 2.81 27.05
N LEU A 54 -7.30 3.75 26.38
CA LEU A 54 -6.87 4.30 25.09
C LEU A 54 -5.84 5.42 25.31
N ASP A 55 -4.79 5.17 26.09
CA ASP A 55 -3.72 6.11 26.41
C ASP A 55 -2.37 5.76 25.78
N ASP A 56 -2.35 4.80 24.84
CA ASP A 56 -1.13 4.42 24.13
C ASP A 56 -0.73 5.44 23.05
N ASP A 57 0.13 6.38 23.44
CA ASP A 57 0.76 7.35 22.53
C ASP A 57 2.04 6.79 21.85
N THR A 58 2.32 5.49 21.94
CA THR A 58 3.55 4.89 21.39
C THR A 58 3.53 4.89 19.86
N ILE A 59 4.58 5.45 19.27
CA ILE A 59 4.71 5.57 17.82
C ILE A 59 5.64 4.49 17.28
N GLY A 60 5.27 3.87 16.17
CA GLY A 60 6.10 2.88 15.49
C GLY A 60 6.15 1.53 16.22
N GLY A 61 7.27 0.82 16.05
CA GLY A 61 7.40 -0.55 16.50
C GLY A 61 6.83 -1.55 15.49
N TYR A 62 7.41 -2.74 15.46
CA TYR A 62 7.15 -3.74 14.42
C TYR A 62 5.70 -4.24 14.45
N ALA A 63 5.09 -4.36 15.64
CA ALA A 63 3.71 -4.78 15.79
C ALA A 63 2.72 -3.79 15.17
N ARG A 64 2.92 -2.48 15.40
CA ARG A 64 2.05 -1.42 14.84
C ARG A 64 2.26 -1.29 13.33
N ILE A 65 3.51 -1.31 12.87
CA ILE A 65 3.85 -1.30 11.44
C ILE A 65 3.21 -2.49 10.72
N SER A 66 3.33 -3.71 11.28
CA SER A 66 2.71 -4.92 10.72
C SER A 66 1.18 -4.81 10.64
N THR A 67 0.56 -4.24 11.67
CA THR A 67 -0.89 -4.01 11.72
C THR A 67 -1.32 -3.04 10.63
N MET A 68 -0.62 -1.92 10.46
CA MET A 68 -0.89 -0.95 9.40
C MET A 68 -0.72 -1.57 8.02
N ILE A 69 0.35 -2.35 7.78
CA ILE A 69 0.56 -3.06 6.51
C ILE A 69 -0.62 -3.99 6.21
N LYS A 70 -1.10 -4.76 7.19
CA LYS A 70 -2.24 -5.66 7.02
C LYS A 70 -3.53 -4.89 6.69
N GLN A 71 -3.77 -3.75 7.35
CA GLN A 71 -4.93 -2.90 7.09
C GLN A 71 -4.88 -2.30 5.69
N ILE A 72 -3.73 -1.76 5.25
CA ILE A 72 -3.56 -1.23 3.90
C ILE A 72 -3.79 -2.34 2.87
N LYS A 73 -3.15 -3.50 3.03
CA LYS A 73 -3.35 -4.66 2.15
C LYS A 73 -4.81 -5.08 2.01
N LYS A 74 -5.57 -5.04 3.12
CA LYS A 74 -6.99 -5.38 3.12
C LYS A 74 -7.86 -4.36 2.37
N ASN A 75 -7.48 -3.08 2.43
CA ASN A 75 -8.27 -1.97 1.90
C ASN A 75 -7.85 -1.53 0.48
N SER A 76 -6.67 -1.94 0.01
CA SER A 76 -6.16 -1.61 -1.32
C SER A 76 -6.97 -2.30 -2.43
N LYS A 77 -7.25 -1.56 -3.51
CA LYS A 77 -7.98 -2.05 -4.70
C LYS A 77 -7.08 -2.75 -5.73
N GLY A 78 -5.77 -2.70 -5.53
CA GLY A 78 -4.77 -3.23 -6.45
C GLY A 78 -3.58 -3.85 -5.72
N PRO A 79 -2.53 -4.25 -6.44
CA PRO A 79 -1.34 -4.88 -5.86
C PRO A 79 -0.69 -3.98 -4.81
N VAL A 80 -0.27 -4.58 -3.70
CA VAL A 80 0.47 -3.91 -2.63
C VAL A 80 1.85 -4.49 -2.52
N LEU A 81 2.86 -3.66 -2.75
CA LEU A 81 4.27 -3.99 -2.58
C LEU A 81 4.73 -3.49 -1.21
N VAL A 82 5.39 -4.34 -0.44
CA VAL A 82 5.98 -3.98 0.86
C VAL A 82 7.48 -4.16 0.74
N LEU A 83 8.23 -3.07 0.97
CA LEU A 83 9.66 -3.00 0.74
C LEU A 83 10.36 -2.46 1.98
N ASP A 84 11.47 -3.07 2.36
CA ASP A 84 12.38 -2.54 3.38
C ASP A 84 13.66 -2.04 2.72
N GLY A 85 14.12 -0.85 3.12
CA GLY A 85 15.27 -0.15 2.56
C GLY A 85 16.61 -0.53 3.16
N GLY A 86 16.65 -1.44 4.14
CA GLY A 86 17.87 -1.75 4.88
C GLY A 86 17.97 -1.00 6.21
N ASP A 87 19.10 -1.19 6.89
CA ASP A 87 19.36 -0.70 8.25
C ASP A 87 18.28 -1.09 9.27
N PHE A 88 17.79 -2.33 9.14
CA PHE A 88 16.82 -2.91 10.07
C PHE A 88 17.45 -3.37 11.40
N LEU A 89 18.78 -3.47 11.45
CA LEU A 89 19.58 -3.93 12.59
C LEU A 89 20.38 -2.79 13.22
N MET A 90 21.00 -3.05 14.38
CA MET A 90 21.94 -2.16 15.08
C MET A 90 21.36 -0.79 15.43
N GLY A 91 20.66 -0.71 16.55
CA GLY A 91 20.23 0.57 17.12
C GLY A 91 19.49 0.50 18.46
N SER A 92 19.13 -0.70 18.91
CA SER A 92 18.63 -0.96 20.26
C SER A 92 19.22 -2.26 20.82
N PHE A 93 18.98 -2.55 22.11
CA PHE A 93 19.37 -3.81 22.74
C PHE A 93 18.80 -5.05 22.06
N PHE A 94 17.69 -4.94 21.31
CA PHE A 94 17.11 -6.08 20.59
C PHE A 94 18.05 -6.67 19.54
N HIS A 95 19.04 -5.91 19.06
CA HIS A 95 20.03 -6.44 18.13
C HIS A 95 20.95 -7.51 18.75
N MET A 96 21.04 -7.59 20.08
CA MET A 96 21.91 -8.56 20.76
C MET A 96 21.26 -9.94 20.96
N LEU A 97 19.98 -10.09 20.59
CA LEU A 97 19.23 -11.35 20.63
C LEU A 97 19.43 -12.14 19.33
#